data_AF-A0A2K0TRS0-F1
#
_entry.id   AF-A0A2K0TRS0-F1
#
_cell.length_a   1.000
_cell.length_b   1.000
_cell.length_c   1.000
_cell.angle_alpha   90.00
_cell.angle_beta   90.00
_cell.angle_gamma   90.00
#
_symmetry.space_group_name_H-M   'P 1'
#
loop_
_entity.id
_entity.type
_entity.pdbx_description
1 polymer ?
#
loop_
_entity_poly.entity_id
_entity_poly.type
_entity_poly.pdbx_seq_one_letter_code
_entity_poly.pdbx_strand_id
1 'polypeptide(L)'
;MAIEKSITDPSLAAVLQISDQARDQAHALLQLADRASDGRATADVQAEIAKQQKQLFTNISHLRGLHRNACLSARDTKAQTAEARQEVDRLHLQLQNLYYEQRHLQGEITGCESYDHKYQQLPLIPVEEFLALRPEYVDSNDDERMFARIEHEREEREILEQRRQELLKRKQKLINDNKRRKDDLANLDQDLEKFIDAAKPILELFEKAP
;
A
#
# COMPACT_ATOMS: atom_id res chain seq x y z
N MET A 1 12.17 -61.15 -11.47
CA MET A 1 10.92 -61.41 -12.24
C MET A 1 9.84 -60.32 -12.08
N ALA A 2 9.35 -59.96 -10.89
CA ALA A 2 8.29 -58.91 -10.77
C ALA A 2 8.82 -57.45 -10.87
N ILE A 3 10.06 -57.20 -10.43
CA ILE A 3 10.68 -55.84 -10.40
C ILE A 3 11.28 -55.46 -11.76
N GLU A 4 11.68 -56.43 -12.58
CA GLU A 4 12.23 -56.20 -13.92
C GLU A 4 11.24 -55.54 -14.88
N LYS A 5 9.93 -55.64 -14.62
CA LYS A 5 8.87 -55.02 -15.44
C LYS A 5 8.47 -53.60 -14.97
N SER A 6 8.99 -53.11 -13.85
CA SER A 6 8.61 -51.79 -13.30
C SER A 6 9.61 -50.67 -13.59
N ILE A 7 10.75 -50.97 -14.20
CA ILE A 7 11.78 -49.97 -14.51
C ILE A 7 11.61 -49.48 -15.94
N THR A 8 11.04 -48.29 -16.10
CA THR A 8 10.76 -47.67 -17.41
C THR A 8 11.94 -46.83 -17.93
N ASP A 9 12.83 -46.40 -17.04
CA ASP A 9 13.97 -45.57 -17.43
C ASP A 9 15.02 -46.39 -18.21
N PRO A 10 15.41 -45.98 -19.42
CA PRO A 10 16.35 -46.74 -20.26
C PRO A 10 17.72 -46.96 -19.62
N SER A 11 18.21 -45.99 -18.83
CA SER A 11 19.53 -46.09 -18.20
C SER A 11 19.51 -47.08 -17.04
N LEU A 12 18.45 -47.06 -16.22
CA LEU A 12 18.24 -48.00 -15.13
C LEU A 12 17.95 -49.41 -15.65
N ALA A 13 17.21 -49.54 -16.74
CA ALA A 13 16.98 -50.82 -17.40
C ALA A 13 18.30 -51.43 -17.92
N ALA A 14 19.18 -50.63 -18.52
CA ALA A 14 20.49 -51.09 -18.95
C ALA A 14 21.36 -51.55 -17.76
N VAL A 15 21.40 -50.77 -16.66
CA VAL A 15 22.11 -51.16 -15.42
C VAL A 15 21.58 -52.50 -14.89
N LEU A 16 20.27 -52.68 -14.83
CA LEU A 16 19.65 -53.92 -14.37
C LEU A 16 20.07 -55.10 -15.23
N GLN A 17 19.93 -54.97 -16.56
CA GLN A 17 20.28 -56.02 -17.52
C GLN A 17 21.75 -56.45 -17.39
N ILE A 18 22.68 -55.49 -17.30
CA ILE A 18 24.11 -55.80 -17.20
C ILE A 18 24.45 -56.39 -15.82
N SER A 19 23.74 -55.96 -14.77
CA SER A 19 23.89 -56.53 -13.42
C SER A 19 23.43 -57.99 -13.37
N ASP A 20 22.29 -58.30 -14.02
CA ASP A 20 21.81 -59.67 -14.15
C ASP A 20 22.79 -60.53 -14.96
N GLN A 21 23.29 -60.02 -16.09
CA GLN A 21 24.31 -60.72 -16.90
C GLN A 21 25.61 -60.96 -16.12
N ALA A 22 26.07 -59.98 -15.33
CA ALA A 22 27.26 -60.14 -14.48
C ALA A 22 27.03 -61.19 -13.38
N ARG A 23 25.84 -61.19 -12.75
CA ARG A 23 25.46 -62.19 -11.75
C ARG A 23 25.43 -63.59 -12.36
N ASP A 24 24.80 -63.76 -13.51
CA ASP A 24 24.65 -65.06 -14.16
C ASP A 24 26.02 -65.61 -14.61
N GLN A 25 26.91 -64.75 -15.11
CA GLN A 25 28.30 -65.11 -15.43
C GLN A 25 29.11 -65.47 -14.19
N ALA A 26 28.94 -64.76 -13.07
CA ALA A 26 29.60 -65.10 -11.81
C ALA A 26 29.14 -66.47 -11.30
N HIS A 27 27.84 -66.79 -11.39
CA HIS A 27 27.33 -68.12 -11.05
C HIS A 27 27.89 -69.21 -11.97
N ALA A 28 27.94 -68.97 -13.28
CA ALA A 28 28.53 -69.92 -14.23
C ALA A 28 30.02 -70.18 -13.94
N LEU A 29 30.76 -69.14 -13.58
CA LEU A 29 32.18 -69.23 -13.23
C LEU A 29 32.42 -70.01 -11.93
N LEU A 30 31.56 -69.83 -10.93
CA LEU A 30 31.59 -70.63 -9.69
C LEU A 30 31.35 -72.11 -9.98
N GLN A 31 30.34 -72.44 -10.80
CA GLN A 31 30.07 -73.83 -11.19
C GLN A 31 31.22 -74.48 -11.96
N LEU A 32 31.92 -73.71 -12.81
CA LEU A 32 33.11 -74.20 -13.51
C LEU A 32 34.30 -74.39 -12.58
N ALA A 33 34.47 -73.52 -11.58
CA ALA A 33 35.52 -73.63 -10.57
C ALA A 33 35.31 -74.86 -9.68
N ASP A 34 34.08 -75.14 -9.25
CA ASP A 34 33.74 -76.33 -8.47
C ASP A 34 34.07 -77.62 -9.26
N ARG A 35 33.68 -77.68 -10.54
CA ARG A 35 33.99 -78.82 -11.43
C ARG A 35 35.48 -79.02 -11.68
N ALA A 36 36.26 -77.94 -11.70
CA ALA A 36 37.71 -78.00 -11.84
C ALA A 36 38.38 -78.51 -10.56
N SER A 37 37.81 -78.18 -9.38
CA SER A 37 38.25 -78.65 -8.06
C SER A 37 38.04 -80.16 -7.87
N ASP A 38 36.97 -80.72 -8.45
CA ASP A 38 36.65 -82.17 -8.41
C ASP A 38 37.54 -83.06 -9.31
N GLY A 39 38.71 -82.57 -9.74
CA GLY A 39 39.72 -83.37 -10.45
C GLY A 39 39.56 -83.47 -11.98
N ARG A 40 38.63 -82.72 -12.59
CA ARG A 40 38.43 -82.63 -14.06
C ARG A 40 39.07 -81.38 -14.68
N ALA A 41 40.30 -81.04 -14.28
CA ALA A 41 41.03 -79.91 -14.83
C ALA A 41 41.60 -80.26 -16.22
N THR A 42 40.76 -80.25 -17.25
CA THR A 42 41.19 -80.30 -18.65
C THR A 42 41.54 -78.90 -19.16
N ALA A 43 42.41 -78.79 -20.18
CA ALA A 43 42.77 -77.52 -20.79
C ALA A 43 41.56 -76.73 -21.30
N ASP A 44 40.51 -77.42 -21.76
CA ASP A 44 39.23 -76.81 -22.17
C ASP A 44 38.49 -76.13 -21.02
N VAL A 45 38.49 -76.72 -19.82
CA VAL A 45 37.83 -76.13 -18.64
C VAL A 45 38.56 -74.86 -18.20
N GLN A 46 39.89 -74.84 -18.28
CA GLN A 46 40.70 -73.64 -18.01
C GLN A 46 40.43 -72.52 -19.04
N ALA A 47 40.31 -72.87 -20.33
CA ALA A 47 39.98 -71.92 -21.38
C ALA A 47 38.58 -71.30 -21.18
N GLU A 48 37.58 -72.09 -20.81
CA GLU A 48 36.22 -71.58 -20.55
C GLU A 48 36.17 -70.71 -19.28
N ILE A 49 36.91 -71.05 -18.22
CA ILE A 49 37.05 -70.18 -17.04
C ILE A 49 37.64 -68.82 -17.42
N ALA A 50 38.72 -68.79 -18.20
CA ALA A 50 39.35 -67.55 -18.64
C ALA A 50 38.40 -66.68 -19.48
N LYS A 51 37.57 -67.31 -20.31
CA LYS A 51 36.53 -66.64 -21.10
C LYS A 51 35.44 -66.04 -20.23
N GLN A 52 34.91 -66.80 -19.26
CA GLN A 52 33.90 -66.30 -18.31
C GLN A 52 34.46 -65.16 -17.44
N GLN A 53 35.72 -65.24 -17.01
CA GLN A 53 36.40 -64.16 -16.28
C GLN A 53 36.44 -62.87 -17.12
N LYS A 54 36.85 -62.97 -18.39
CA LYS A 54 36.92 -61.81 -19.30
C LYS A 54 35.53 -61.18 -19.51
N GLN A 55 34.49 -61.99 -19.66
CA GLN A 55 33.11 -61.50 -19.81
C GLN A 55 32.63 -60.79 -18.54
N LEU A 56 32.87 -61.37 -17.35
CA LEU A 56 32.53 -60.76 -16.07
C LEU A 56 33.24 -59.41 -15.87
N PHE A 57 34.55 -59.34 -16.12
CA PHE A 57 35.31 -58.08 -16.01
C PHE A 57 34.82 -57.01 -16.99
N THR A 58 34.37 -57.42 -18.18
CA THR A 58 33.78 -56.50 -19.17
C THR A 58 32.47 -55.91 -18.64
N ASN A 59 31.57 -56.76 -18.10
CA ASN A 59 30.31 -56.32 -17.52
C ASN A 59 30.51 -55.42 -16.28
N ILE A 60 31.45 -55.76 -15.39
CA ILE A 60 31.79 -54.91 -14.24
C ILE A 60 32.32 -53.55 -14.68
N SER A 61 33.16 -53.50 -15.72
CA SER A 61 33.65 -52.24 -16.29
C SER A 61 32.50 -51.38 -16.83
N HIS A 62 31.53 -52.01 -17.48
CA HIS A 62 30.35 -51.32 -18.00
C HIS A 62 29.45 -50.78 -16.87
N LEU A 63 29.22 -51.55 -15.81
CA LEU A 63 28.49 -51.10 -14.61
C LEU A 63 29.17 -49.91 -13.93
N ARG A 64 30.51 -49.91 -13.83
CA ARG A 64 31.27 -48.76 -13.32
C ARG A 64 31.07 -47.51 -14.17
N GLY A 65 31.01 -47.66 -15.49
CA GLY A 65 30.71 -46.57 -16.42
C GLY A 65 29.30 -46.00 -16.18
N LEU A 66 28.29 -46.87 -16.11
CA LEU A 66 26.91 -46.47 -15.86
C LEU A 66 26.73 -45.78 -14.49
N HIS A 67 27.40 -46.28 -13.45
CA HIS A 67 27.40 -45.62 -12.14
C HIS A 67 27.97 -44.19 -12.22
N ARG A 68 29.11 -44.00 -12.91
CA ARG A 68 29.69 -42.66 -13.09
C ARG A 68 28.74 -41.73 -13.84
N ASN A 69 28.10 -42.21 -14.89
CA ASN A 69 27.12 -41.43 -15.65
C ASN A 69 25.91 -41.03 -14.79
N ALA A 70 25.40 -41.93 -13.95
CA ALA A 70 24.33 -41.62 -13.01
C ALA A 70 24.73 -40.54 -12.00
N CYS A 71 25.95 -40.62 -11.43
CA CYS A 71 26.46 -39.58 -10.54
C CYS A 71 26.59 -38.21 -11.22
N LEU A 72 27.07 -38.18 -12.47
CA LEU A 72 27.19 -36.95 -13.25
C LEU A 72 25.82 -36.35 -13.55
N SER A 73 24.89 -37.17 -14.06
CA SER A 73 23.52 -36.72 -14.35
C SER A 73 22.82 -36.17 -13.10
N ALA A 74 22.95 -36.84 -11.95
CA ALA A 74 22.37 -36.34 -10.70
C ALA A 74 22.98 -34.98 -10.28
N ARG A 75 24.28 -34.78 -10.50
CA ARG A 75 24.96 -33.52 -10.23
C ARG A 75 24.50 -32.41 -11.17
N ASP A 76 24.33 -32.72 -12.45
CA ASP A 76 23.86 -31.77 -13.46
C ASP A 76 22.42 -31.34 -13.18
N THR A 77 21.53 -32.28 -12.87
CA THR A 77 20.15 -31.97 -12.46
C THR A 77 20.13 -31.10 -11.19
N LYS A 78 21.02 -31.36 -10.22
CA LYS A 78 21.14 -30.53 -9.00
C LYS A 78 21.61 -29.12 -9.34
N ALA A 79 22.53 -28.96 -10.28
CA ALA A 79 23.02 -27.64 -10.71
C ALA A 79 21.91 -26.86 -11.43
N GLN A 80 21.23 -27.49 -12.40
CA GLN A 80 20.13 -26.87 -13.14
C GLN A 80 18.97 -26.45 -12.23
N THR A 81 18.58 -27.31 -11.29
CA THR A 81 17.51 -26.99 -10.33
C THR A 81 17.92 -25.87 -9.36
N ALA A 82 19.19 -25.80 -8.97
CA ALA A 82 19.70 -24.71 -8.13
C ALA A 82 19.72 -23.37 -8.89
N GLU A 83 20.11 -23.36 -10.16
CA GLU A 83 20.11 -22.16 -11.01
C GLU A 83 18.68 -21.62 -11.21
N ALA A 84 17.75 -22.50 -11.60
CA ALA A 84 16.34 -22.13 -11.74
C ALA A 84 15.75 -21.59 -10.43
N ARG A 85 16.10 -22.21 -9.28
CA ARG A 85 15.69 -21.72 -7.96
C ARG A 85 16.25 -20.32 -7.69
N GLN A 86 17.52 -20.07 -7.97
CA GLN A 86 18.16 -18.77 -7.77
C GLN A 86 17.48 -17.69 -8.62
N GLU A 87 17.10 -18.01 -9.85
CA GLU A 87 16.34 -17.10 -10.71
C GLU A 87 14.97 -16.76 -10.11
N VAL A 88 14.23 -17.77 -9.62
CA VAL A 88 12.95 -17.57 -8.93
C VAL A 88 13.11 -16.68 -7.71
N ASP A 89 14.14 -16.94 -6.88
CA ASP A 89 14.41 -16.14 -5.68
C ASP A 89 14.71 -14.67 -6.03
N ARG A 90 15.47 -14.44 -7.12
CA ARG A 90 15.73 -13.09 -7.64
C ARG A 90 14.46 -12.38 -8.10
N LEU A 91 13.62 -13.06 -8.88
CA LEU A 91 12.35 -12.50 -9.35
C LEU A 91 11.39 -12.22 -8.19
N HIS A 92 11.37 -13.10 -7.18
CA HIS A 92 10.56 -12.91 -5.98
C HIS A 92 10.98 -11.65 -5.20
N LEU A 93 12.28 -11.40 -5.09
CA LEU A 93 12.79 -10.17 -4.47
C LEU A 93 12.38 -8.92 -5.25
N GLN A 94 12.46 -8.95 -6.58
CA GLN A 94 12.00 -7.85 -7.43
C GLN A 94 10.50 -7.57 -7.26
N LEU A 95 9.70 -8.63 -7.19
CA LEU A 95 8.26 -8.52 -6.92
C LEU A 95 7.98 -7.90 -5.54
N GLN A 96 8.73 -8.27 -4.50
CA GLN A 96 8.59 -7.66 -3.18
C GLN A 96 8.90 -6.16 -3.19
N ASN A 97 9.95 -5.74 -3.93
CA ASN A 97 10.27 -4.32 -4.09
C ASN A 97 9.11 -3.56 -4.75
N LEU A 98 8.49 -4.12 -5.78
CA LEU A 98 7.33 -3.51 -6.44
C LEU A 98 6.12 -3.41 -5.51
N TYR A 99 5.85 -4.43 -4.69
CA TYR A 99 4.77 -4.36 -3.70
C TYR A 99 5.03 -3.28 -2.63
N TYR A 100 6.29 -3.09 -2.23
CA TYR A 100 6.65 -2.02 -1.32
C TYR A 100 6.39 -0.65 -1.96
N GLU A 101 6.86 -0.44 -3.19
CA GLU A 101 6.65 0.80 -3.94
C GLU A 101 5.16 1.08 -4.14
N GLN A 102 4.37 0.08 -4.53
CA GLN A 102 2.92 0.20 -4.68
C GLN A 102 2.26 0.67 -3.36
N ARG A 103 2.59 0.05 -2.23
CA ARG A 103 2.03 0.43 -0.93
C ARG A 103 2.45 1.83 -0.52
N HIS A 104 3.69 2.20 -0.81
CA HIS A 104 4.19 3.53 -0.52
C HIS A 104 3.39 4.59 -1.30
N LEU A 105 3.27 4.42 -2.62
CA LEU A 105 2.50 5.30 -3.48
C LEU A 105 1.02 5.37 -3.09
N GLN A 106 0.40 4.23 -2.74
CA GLN A 106 -0.98 4.22 -2.22
C GLN A 106 -1.13 5.02 -0.93
N GLY A 107 -0.14 4.94 -0.04
CA GLY A 107 -0.08 5.74 1.18
C GLY A 107 0.02 7.23 0.88
N GLU A 108 0.87 7.62 -0.08
CA GLU A 108 1.00 9.02 -0.52
C GLU A 108 -0.30 9.54 -1.15
N ILE A 109 -0.91 8.77 -2.05
CA ILE A 109 -2.21 9.11 -2.67
C ILE A 109 -3.26 9.32 -1.59
N THR A 110 -3.39 8.39 -0.63
CA THR A 110 -4.34 8.53 0.48
C THR A 110 -4.05 9.77 1.31
N GLY A 111 -2.77 10.08 1.54
CA GLY A 111 -2.35 11.30 2.23
C GLY A 111 -2.75 12.58 1.48
N CYS A 112 -2.62 12.59 0.16
CA CYS A 112 -3.05 13.70 -0.68
C CYS A 112 -4.58 13.83 -0.74
N GLU A 113 -5.31 12.72 -0.87
CA GLU A 113 -6.78 12.70 -0.93
C GLU A 113 -7.43 13.08 0.41
N SER A 114 -6.80 12.74 1.53
CA SER A 114 -7.26 13.10 2.87
C SER A 114 -6.87 14.51 3.30
N TYR A 115 -6.25 15.31 2.42
CA TYR A 115 -5.90 16.68 2.72
C TYR A 115 -7.15 17.51 3.02
N ASP A 116 -7.19 18.10 4.23
CA ASP A 116 -8.32 18.93 4.66
C ASP A 116 -8.30 20.28 3.93
N HIS A 117 -9.07 20.35 2.86
CA HIS A 117 -9.27 21.55 2.09
C HIS A 117 -10.20 22.53 2.82
N LYS A 118 -9.63 23.52 3.51
CA LYS A 118 -10.37 24.55 4.28
C LYS A 118 -11.55 25.19 3.54
N TYR A 119 -11.48 25.33 2.22
CA TYR A 119 -12.56 25.93 1.44
C TYR A 119 -13.85 25.09 1.47
N GLN A 120 -13.76 23.77 1.68
CA GLN A 120 -14.92 22.89 1.77
C GLN A 120 -15.74 23.12 3.05
N GLN A 121 -15.13 23.75 4.06
CA GLN A 121 -15.78 24.10 5.33
C GLN A 121 -16.44 25.49 5.29
N LEU A 122 -16.28 26.24 4.19
CA LEU A 122 -16.89 27.57 4.06
C LEU A 122 -18.42 27.42 3.89
N PRO A 123 -19.23 28.19 4.64
CA PRO A 123 -20.67 28.18 4.46
C PRO A 123 -21.02 29.02 3.21
N LEU A 124 -20.85 28.42 2.04
CA LEU A 124 -21.20 29.00 0.74
C LEU A 124 -22.68 28.79 0.46
N ILE A 125 -23.30 29.73 -0.27
CA ILE A 125 -24.65 29.54 -0.79
C ILE A 125 -24.72 28.31 -1.72
N PRO A 126 -25.87 27.61 -1.80
CA PRO A 126 -26.07 26.49 -2.72
C PRO A 126 -25.75 26.88 -4.18
N VAL A 127 -25.32 25.89 -4.98
CA VAL A 127 -24.94 26.11 -6.38
C VAL A 127 -26.10 26.70 -7.19
N GLU A 128 -27.32 26.21 -6.96
CA GLU A 128 -28.53 26.67 -7.65
C GLU A 128 -28.81 28.16 -7.41
N GLU A 129 -28.69 28.60 -6.14
CA GLU A 129 -28.86 30.01 -5.76
C GLU A 129 -27.76 30.88 -6.36
N PHE A 130 -26.51 30.40 -6.34
CA PHE A 130 -25.41 31.11 -6.96
C PHE A 130 -25.60 31.28 -8.47
N LEU A 131 -26.00 30.24 -9.18
CA LEU A 131 -26.22 30.30 -10.64
C LEU A 131 -27.42 31.19 -11.00
N ALA A 132 -28.43 31.30 -10.12
CA ALA A 132 -29.52 32.25 -10.31
C ALA A 132 -29.04 33.72 -10.20
N LEU A 133 -28.07 34.00 -9.32
CA LEU A 133 -27.46 35.32 -9.16
C LEU A 133 -26.41 35.63 -10.25
N ARG A 134 -25.67 34.60 -10.66
CA ARG A 134 -24.54 34.68 -11.61
C ARG A 134 -24.70 33.64 -12.73
N PRO A 135 -25.64 33.85 -13.66
CA PRO A 135 -25.92 32.91 -14.75
C PRO A 135 -24.76 32.75 -15.73
N GLU A 136 -23.79 33.68 -15.72
CA GLU A 136 -22.57 33.62 -16.53
C GLU A 136 -21.67 32.40 -16.26
N TYR A 137 -21.81 31.74 -15.09
CA TYR A 137 -21.03 30.56 -14.72
C TYR A 137 -21.75 29.21 -14.95
N VAL A 138 -22.91 29.21 -15.62
CA VAL A 138 -23.70 27.99 -15.87
C VAL A 138 -22.98 26.97 -16.75
N ASP A 139 -22.12 27.44 -17.66
CA ASP A 139 -21.36 26.60 -18.59
C ASP A 139 -19.87 26.46 -18.21
N SER A 140 -19.44 27.09 -17.11
CA SER A 140 -18.03 27.05 -16.63
C SER A 140 -17.64 25.70 -16.04
N ASN A 141 -16.35 25.44 -15.87
CA ASN A 141 -15.89 24.23 -15.16
C ASN A 141 -16.21 24.30 -13.65
N ASP A 142 -16.31 23.14 -12.97
CA ASP A 142 -16.65 23.07 -11.54
C ASP A 142 -15.66 23.83 -10.66
N ASP A 143 -14.37 23.78 -10.98
CA ASP A 143 -13.32 24.52 -10.26
C ASP A 143 -13.49 26.04 -10.40
N GLU A 144 -13.80 26.50 -11.62
CA GLU A 144 -14.04 27.92 -11.92
C GLU A 144 -15.29 28.41 -11.19
N ARG A 145 -16.36 27.59 -11.18
CA ARG A 145 -17.58 27.87 -10.41
C ARG A 145 -17.29 27.95 -8.91
N MET A 146 -16.50 27.01 -8.37
CA MET A 146 -16.15 27.01 -6.95
C MET A 146 -15.36 28.27 -6.57
N PHE A 147 -14.38 28.66 -7.40
CA PHE A 147 -13.63 29.90 -7.18
C PHE A 147 -14.54 31.13 -7.20
N ALA A 148 -15.41 31.24 -8.21
CA ALA A 148 -16.35 32.35 -8.33
C ALA A 148 -17.34 32.41 -7.15
N ARG A 149 -17.78 31.25 -6.64
CA ARG A 149 -18.63 31.15 -5.44
C ARG A 149 -17.93 31.66 -4.18
N ILE A 150 -16.65 31.30 -4.00
CA ILE A 150 -15.85 31.77 -2.86
C ILE A 150 -15.65 33.28 -2.95
N GLU A 151 -15.38 33.80 -4.14
CA GLU A 151 -15.17 35.23 -4.36
C GLU A 151 -16.45 36.04 -4.06
N HIS A 152 -17.60 35.56 -4.53
CA HIS A 152 -18.91 36.13 -4.21
C HIS A 152 -19.17 36.18 -2.69
N GLU A 153 -18.92 35.08 -1.98
CA GLU A 153 -19.08 35.06 -0.52
C GLU A 153 -18.12 36.03 0.19
N ARG A 154 -16.90 36.21 -0.34
CA ARG A 154 -15.96 37.20 0.18
C ARG A 154 -16.50 38.62 0.03
N GLU A 155 -16.96 38.97 -1.17
CA GLU A 155 -17.54 40.29 -1.48
C GLU A 155 -18.75 40.59 -0.56
N GLU A 156 -19.66 39.63 -0.41
CA GLU A 156 -20.83 39.78 0.48
C GLU A 156 -20.41 39.99 1.94
N ARG A 157 -19.40 39.25 2.44
CA ARG A 157 -18.90 39.44 3.81
C ARG A 157 -18.21 40.78 4.01
N GLU A 158 -17.46 41.26 3.03
CA GLU A 158 -16.85 42.59 3.08
C GLU A 158 -17.92 43.68 3.16
N ILE A 159 -18.97 43.58 2.34
CA ILE A 159 -20.11 44.51 2.37
C ILE A 159 -20.83 44.45 3.72
N LEU A 160 -21.07 43.26 4.27
CA LEU A 160 -21.70 43.08 5.58
C LEU A 160 -20.86 43.68 6.72
N GLU A 161 -19.55 43.48 6.70
CA GLU A 161 -18.65 44.03 7.72
C GLU A 161 -18.55 45.57 7.61
N GLN A 162 -18.54 46.14 6.41
CA GLN A 162 -18.61 47.58 6.21
C GLN A 162 -19.92 48.16 6.79
N ARG A 163 -21.07 47.56 6.46
CA ARG A 163 -22.38 47.96 7.01
C ARG A 163 -22.40 47.85 8.54
N ARG A 164 -21.83 46.77 9.10
CA ARG A 164 -21.71 46.58 10.55
C ARG A 164 -20.90 47.70 11.18
N GLN A 165 -19.76 48.09 10.59
CA GLN A 165 -18.93 49.18 11.10
C GLN A 165 -19.66 50.53 11.03
N GLU A 166 -20.39 50.80 9.96
CA GLU A 166 -21.22 52.00 9.83
C GLU A 166 -22.31 52.05 10.91
N LEU A 167 -23.02 50.94 11.12
CA LEU A 167 -24.05 50.82 12.16
C LEU A 167 -23.46 50.99 13.56
N LEU A 168 -22.26 50.45 13.83
CA LEU A 168 -21.56 50.65 15.09
C LEU A 168 -21.19 52.12 15.32
N LYS A 169 -20.70 52.83 14.29
CA LYS A 169 -20.43 54.27 14.37
C LYS A 169 -21.71 55.05 14.65
N ARG A 170 -22.81 54.74 13.96
CA ARG A 170 -24.11 55.39 14.17
C ARG A 170 -24.66 55.12 15.57
N LYS A 171 -24.54 53.88 16.07
CA LYS A 171 -24.91 53.52 17.44
C LYS A 171 -24.11 54.34 18.45
N GLN A 172 -22.79 54.45 18.29
CA GLN A 172 -21.96 55.22 19.21
C GLN A 172 -22.32 56.71 19.20
N LYS A 173 -22.61 57.27 18.02
CA LYS A 173 -23.08 58.65 17.89
C LYS A 173 -24.39 58.86 18.65
N LEU A 174 -25.37 57.98 18.49
CA LEU A 174 -26.64 58.06 19.20
C LEU A 174 -26.49 57.92 20.71
N ILE A 175 -25.58 57.05 21.18
CA ILE A 175 -25.27 56.93 22.62
C ILE A 175 -24.71 58.25 23.16
N ASN A 176 -23.77 58.87 22.45
CA ASN A 176 -23.19 60.16 22.86
C ASN A 176 -24.23 61.29 22.84
N ASP A 177 -25.08 61.35 21.80
CA ASP A 177 -26.15 62.34 21.70
C ASP A 177 -27.19 62.16 22.81
N ASN A 178 -27.55 60.92 23.15
CA ASN A 178 -28.47 60.63 24.25
C ASN A 178 -27.85 61.01 25.61
N LYS A 179 -26.57 60.72 25.83
CA LYS A 179 -25.84 61.14 27.03
C LYS A 179 -25.84 62.66 27.16
N ARG A 180 -25.48 63.39 26.09
CA ARG A 180 -25.50 64.85 26.08
C ARG A 180 -26.89 65.41 26.42
N ARG A 181 -27.96 64.88 25.80
CA ARG A 181 -29.33 65.31 26.11
C ARG A 181 -29.74 65.04 27.55
N LYS A 182 -29.28 63.92 28.14
CA LYS A 182 -29.50 63.63 29.57
C LYS A 182 -28.77 64.64 30.46
N ASP A 183 -27.53 64.96 30.13
CA ASP A 183 -26.75 65.96 30.87
C ASP A 183 -27.38 67.36 30.75
N ASP A 184 -27.84 67.74 29.54
CA ASP A 184 -28.56 69.00 29.29
C ASP A 184 -29.88 69.07 30.08
N LEU A 185 -30.64 67.97 30.15
CA LEU A 185 -31.89 67.88 30.93
C LEU A 185 -31.61 68.03 32.43
N ALA A 186 -30.58 67.33 32.95
CA ALA A 186 -30.19 67.43 34.35
C ALA A 186 -29.76 68.86 34.74
N ASN A 187 -29.07 69.56 33.84
CA ASN A 187 -28.72 70.96 34.04
C ASN A 187 -29.97 71.86 34.06
N LEU A 188 -30.93 71.62 33.15
CA LEU A 188 -32.19 72.36 33.13
C LEU A 188 -33.00 72.13 34.41
N ASP A 189 -33.09 70.89 34.89
CA ASP A 189 -33.75 70.56 36.16
C ASP A 189 -33.11 71.34 37.32
N GLN A 190 -31.77 71.39 37.36
CA GLN A 190 -31.05 72.18 38.37
C GLN A 190 -31.33 73.68 38.27
N ASP A 191 -31.40 74.24 37.06
CA ASP A 191 -31.71 75.65 36.86
C ASP A 191 -33.17 76.00 37.18
N LEU A 192 -34.10 75.07 36.93
CA LEU A 192 -35.50 75.19 37.36
C LEU A 192 -35.62 75.16 38.89
N GLU A 193 -34.89 74.28 39.58
CA GLU A 193 -34.83 74.28 41.05
C GLU A 193 -34.33 75.63 41.58
N LYS A 194 -33.23 76.16 41.04
CA LYS A 194 -32.72 77.50 41.41
C LYS A 194 -33.74 78.60 41.13
N PHE A 195 -34.45 78.54 40.01
CA PHE A 195 -35.49 79.53 39.67
C PHE A 195 -36.66 79.48 40.65
N ILE A 196 -37.15 78.27 40.97
CA ILE A 196 -38.20 78.06 41.99
C ILE A 196 -37.73 78.63 43.33
N ASP A 197 -36.51 78.29 43.76
CA ASP A 197 -35.94 78.79 45.01
C ASP A 197 -35.82 80.31 45.05
N ALA A 198 -35.40 80.94 43.94
CA ALA A 198 -35.31 82.39 43.81
C ALA A 198 -36.69 83.08 43.76
N ALA A 199 -37.74 82.39 43.30
CA ALA A 199 -39.11 82.89 43.24
C ALA A 199 -39.88 82.74 44.56
N LYS A 200 -39.48 81.82 45.45
CA LYS A 200 -40.09 81.61 46.79
C LYS A 200 -40.32 82.90 47.59
N PRO A 201 -39.35 83.84 47.70
CA PRO A 201 -39.55 85.08 48.47
C PRO A 201 -40.66 85.97 47.89
N ILE A 202 -40.85 85.96 46.57
CA ILE A 202 -41.90 86.74 45.90
C ILE A 202 -43.27 86.11 46.17
N LEU A 203 -43.37 84.77 46.11
CA LEU A 203 -44.58 84.04 46.48
C LEU A 203 -44.97 84.27 47.93
N GLU A 204 -44.02 84.19 48.87
CA GLU A 204 -44.26 84.48 50.29
C GLU A 204 -44.75 85.93 50.53
N LEU A 205 -44.35 86.87 49.68
CA LEU A 205 -44.78 88.27 49.73
C LEU A 205 -46.24 88.43 49.25
N PHE A 206 -46.63 87.68 48.22
CA PHE A 206 -48.02 87.64 47.73
C PHE A 206 -48.95 86.83 48.64
N GLU A 207 -48.47 85.81 49.35
CA GLU A 207 -49.25 85.07 50.35
C GLU A 207 -49.44 85.84 51.68
N LYS A 208 -48.58 86.83 51.96
CA LYS A 208 -48.67 87.72 53.13
C LYS A 208 -49.40 89.05 52.85
N ALA A 209 -49.78 89.32 51.60
CA ALA A 209 -50.64 90.44 51.24
C ALA A 209 -52.11 90.00 51.41
N PRO A 210 -52.97 90.77 52.12
CA PRO A 210 -54.39 90.46 52.31
C PRO A 210 -55.21 90.51 51.01
#